data_AF-A0A7X7G873-F1
#
_entry.id   AF-A0A7X7G873-F1
#
_cell.length_a   1.000
_cell.length_b   1.000
_cell.length_c   1.000
_cell.angle_alpha   90.00
_cell.angle_beta   90.00
_cell.angle_gamma   90.00
#
_symmetry.space_group_name_H-M   'P 1'
#
loop_
_entity.id
_entity.type
_entity.pdbx_description
1 polymer ?
#
loop_
_entity_poly.entity_id
_entity_poly.type
_entity_poly.pdbx_seq_one_letter_code
_entity_poly.pdbx_strand_id
1 'polypeptide(L)'
;MKNLSLLPLFSAALLLGACVPEFENPLPSEHVEADTALLGDWRSEPDAGGDQSRAAFFARTNGWYDIVFLTGLNRRSGTGGLDCSLYEGFSTRVGARAFLCFRLRERDFKDRRDAPEHFRFLIAGYEAGPNSLEVSILSESKVRDLIKGGVLQGQAGQSTTGG
;
A
#
# COMPACT_ATOMS: atom_id res chain seq x y z
N MET A 1 -15.28 51.78 -18.74
CA MET A 1 -16.21 51.38 -17.64
C MET A 1 -16.21 49.85 -17.64
N LYS A 2 -15.46 49.19 -16.73
CA LYS A 2 -15.98 48.54 -15.51
C LYS A 2 -17.29 47.79 -15.81
N ASN A 3 -17.33 46.45 -15.83
CA ASN A 3 -17.12 45.63 -14.63
C ASN A 3 -16.40 44.30 -14.90
N LEU A 4 -15.38 44.06 -14.08
CA LEU A 4 -14.93 42.73 -13.67
C LEU A 4 -16.10 42.00 -13.00
N SER A 5 -16.37 40.76 -13.39
CA SER A 5 -16.94 39.77 -12.49
C SER A 5 -15.97 38.58 -12.48
N LEU A 6 -15.29 38.45 -11.34
CA LEU A 6 -14.36 37.41 -10.97
C LEU A 6 -15.10 36.41 -10.08
N LEU A 7 -14.68 35.14 -10.19
CA LEU A 7 -14.90 34.00 -9.29
C LEU A 7 -16.11 33.08 -9.59
N PRO A 8 -15.97 31.76 -9.37
CA PRO A 8 -14.83 30.94 -9.80
C PRO A 8 -15.26 29.60 -10.42
N LEU A 9 -14.58 29.19 -11.49
CA LEU A 9 -14.46 27.79 -11.91
C LEU A 9 -13.62 27.04 -10.87
N PHE A 10 -14.21 26.67 -9.73
CA PHE A 10 -13.57 25.87 -8.69
C PHE A 10 -14.52 24.78 -8.18
N SER A 11 -15.08 23.99 -9.09
CA SER A 11 -15.96 22.86 -8.73
C SER A 11 -15.66 21.57 -9.48
N ALA A 12 -14.46 21.43 -10.07
CA ALA A 12 -14.13 20.24 -10.86
C ALA A 12 -12.68 19.77 -10.61
N ALA A 13 -12.37 19.26 -9.41
CA ALA A 13 -11.13 18.48 -9.18
C ALA A 13 -11.08 17.67 -7.86
N LEU A 14 -12.16 17.55 -7.09
CA LEU A 14 -12.16 16.78 -5.82
C LEU A 14 -12.93 15.46 -5.95
N LEU A 15 -12.81 14.82 -7.11
CA LEU A 15 -13.11 13.39 -7.28
C LEU A 15 -11.79 12.61 -7.37
N LEU A 16 -10.84 12.91 -6.48
CA LEU A 16 -9.77 11.96 -6.18
C LEU A 16 -10.41 10.81 -5.40
N GLY A 17 -11.11 9.93 -6.14
CA GLY A 17 -11.34 8.58 -5.66
C GLY A 17 -10.00 8.06 -5.18
N ALA A 18 -9.98 7.54 -3.95
CA ALA A 18 -8.78 7.04 -3.30
C ALA A 18 -8.28 5.80 -4.04
N CYS A 19 -7.74 5.98 -5.24
CA CYS A 19 -6.93 4.98 -5.90
C CYS A 19 -5.62 4.95 -5.14
N VAL A 20 -5.37 3.83 -4.46
CA VAL A 20 -4.07 3.54 -3.90
C VAL A 20 -3.06 3.56 -5.07
N PRO A 21 -1.97 4.34 -4.99
CA PRO A 21 -1.01 4.37 -6.07
C PRO A 21 -0.28 3.02 -6.19
N GLU A 22 -0.13 2.58 -7.43
CA GLU A 22 0.54 1.34 -7.78
C GLU A 22 1.80 1.64 -8.60
N PHE A 23 2.87 0.90 -8.33
CA PHE A 23 4.21 1.17 -8.87
C PHE A 23 4.72 -0.05 -9.62
N GLU A 24 5.25 0.16 -10.82
CA GLU A 24 5.95 -0.91 -11.55
C GLU A 24 7.28 -1.27 -10.85
N ASN A 25 7.99 -0.24 -10.38
CA ASN A 25 9.27 -0.38 -9.68
C ASN A 25 9.09 -0.03 -8.20
N PRO A 26 9.50 -0.91 -7.27
CA PRO A 26 9.46 -0.59 -5.85
C PRO A 26 10.58 0.40 -5.49
N LEU A 27 10.59 0.86 -4.25
CA LEU A 27 11.74 1.59 -3.73
C LEU A 27 12.99 0.67 -3.74
N PRO A 28 14.18 1.22 -4.01
CA PRO A 28 15.39 0.43 -3.95
C PRO A 28 15.57 -0.14 -2.53
N SER A 29 16.01 -1.40 -2.45
CA SER A 29 16.36 -2.02 -1.17
C SER A 29 17.87 -1.99 -0.98
N GLU A 30 18.33 -1.33 0.07
CA GLU A 30 19.72 -1.43 0.53
C GLU A 30 19.93 -2.64 1.45
N HIS A 31 18.83 -3.22 1.97
CA HIS A 31 18.86 -4.33 2.92
C HIS A 31 18.40 -5.63 2.26
N VAL A 32 19.22 -6.66 2.41
CA VAL A 32 18.92 -8.03 1.95
C VAL A 32 18.27 -8.86 3.07
N GLU A 33 18.19 -8.32 4.29
CA GLU A 33 17.59 -8.99 5.44
C GLU A 33 16.19 -8.45 5.73
N ALA A 34 15.30 -9.36 6.14
CA ALA A 34 13.97 -9.01 6.61
C ALA A 34 14.06 -8.27 7.95
N ASP A 35 13.38 -7.13 8.06
CA ASP A 35 13.12 -6.44 9.31
C ASP A 35 12.32 -7.34 10.26
N THR A 36 13.02 -7.86 11.27
CA THR A 36 12.45 -8.75 12.28
C THR A 36 11.28 -8.12 13.05
N ALA A 37 11.20 -6.79 13.10
CA ALA A 37 10.11 -6.08 13.78
C ALA A 37 8.75 -6.24 13.08
N LEU A 38 8.72 -6.67 11.81
CA LEU A 38 7.47 -6.96 11.09
C LEU A 38 6.97 -8.38 11.29
N LEU A 39 7.83 -9.31 11.73
CA LEU A 39 7.53 -10.74 11.72
C LEU A 39 6.43 -11.12 12.72
N GLY A 40 5.67 -12.15 12.34
CA GLY A 40 4.59 -12.68 13.17
C GLY A 40 3.24 -12.10 12.80
N ASP A 41 2.36 -12.01 13.79
CA ASP A 41 0.93 -11.75 13.62
C ASP A 41 0.51 -10.40 14.19
N TRP A 42 -0.10 -9.59 13.34
CA TRP A 42 -0.67 -8.29 13.69
C TRP A 42 -2.17 -8.32 13.52
N ARG A 43 -2.88 -7.73 14.48
CA ARG A 43 -4.34 -7.61 14.45
C ARG A 43 -4.72 -6.16 14.64
N SER A 44 -5.69 -5.70 13.84
CA SER A 44 -6.30 -4.41 14.10
C SER A 44 -7.22 -4.51 15.31
N GLU A 45 -7.39 -3.37 15.99
CA GLU A 45 -8.56 -3.20 16.85
C GLU A 45 -9.85 -3.36 16.03
N PRO A 46 -10.95 -3.81 16.65
CA PRO A 46 -12.24 -3.82 15.98
C PRO A 46 -12.64 -2.40 15.54
N ASP A 47 -13.16 -2.27 14.33
CA ASP A 47 -13.79 -1.03 13.89
C ASP A 47 -15.17 -0.84 14.55
N ALA A 48 -15.86 0.27 14.22
CA ALA A 48 -17.19 0.56 14.77
C ALA A 48 -18.26 -0.51 14.43
N GLY A 49 -18.05 -1.29 13.37
CA GLY A 49 -18.88 -2.44 12.98
C GLY A 49 -18.45 -3.75 13.63
N GLY A 50 -17.38 -3.73 14.44
CA GLY A 50 -16.75 -4.89 15.05
C GLY A 50 -15.83 -5.65 14.11
N ASP A 51 -15.61 -5.17 12.88
CA ASP A 51 -14.75 -5.83 11.91
C ASP A 51 -13.28 -5.74 12.34
N GLN A 52 -12.53 -6.79 12.08
CA GLN A 52 -11.11 -6.88 12.38
C GLN A 52 -10.35 -7.35 11.16
N SER A 53 -9.15 -6.81 11.02
CA SER A 53 -8.17 -7.25 10.03
C SER A 53 -6.97 -7.90 10.71
N ARG A 54 -6.31 -8.81 10.01
CA ARG A 54 -5.05 -9.44 10.45
C ARG A 54 -4.05 -9.39 9.32
N ALA A 55 -2.81 -9.05 9.65
CA ALA A 55 -1.67 -9.17 8.76
C ALA A 55 -0.65 -10.12 9.40
N ALA A 56 -0.19 -11.11 8.67
CA ALA A 56 0.86 -12.02 9.13
C ALA A 56 2.05 -11.98 8.17
N PHE A 57 3.25 -11.82 8.70
CA PHE A 57 4.49 -11.69 7.92
C PHE A 57 5.42 -12.87 8.19
N PHE A 58 5.82 -13.55 7.12
CA PHE A 58 6.70 -14.71 7.15
C PHE A 58 7.96 -14.41 6.35
N ALA A 59 9.12 -14.40 7.01
CA ALA A 59 10.40 -14.16 6.35
C ALA A 59 10.74 -15.26 5.34
N ARG A 60 11.26 -14.84 4.18
CA ARG A 60 11.93 -15.69 3.19
C ARG A 60 13.45 -15.55 3.36
N THR A 61 14.20 -16.49 2.78
CA THR A 61 15.67 -16.51 2.86
C THR A 61 16.36 -15.38 2.09
N ASN A 62 15.64 -14.66 1.23
CA ASN A 62 16.15 -13.56 0.39
C ASN A 62 15.76 -12.16 0.90
N GLY A 63 15.33 -12.04 2.17
CA GLY A 63 14.89 -10.78 2.78
C GLY A 63 13.47 -10.36 2.45
N TRP A 64 12.77 -11.13 1.62
CA TRP A 64 11.36 -10.87 1.32
C TRP A 64 10.45 -11.48 2.39
N TYR A 65 9.18 -11.10 2.35
CA TYR A 65 8.10 -11.65 3.13
C TYR A 65 7.08 -12.34 2.24
N ASP A 66 6.52 -13.44 2.73
CA ASP A 66 5.14 -13.81 2.43
C ASP A 66 4.22 -13.08 3.41
N ILE A 67 3.20 -12.41 2.91
CA ILE A 67 2.28 -11.60 3.71
C ILE A 67 0.86 -12.13 3.51
N VAL A 68 0.21 -12.51 4.61
CA VAL A 68 -1.20 -12.92 4.61
C VAL A 68 -2.02 -11.77 5.18
N PHE A 69 -2.94 -11.22 4.39
CA PHE A 69 -3.84 -10.18 4.83
C PHE A 69 -5.28 -10.69 4.85
N LEU A 70 -5.89 -10.68 6.03
CA LEU A 70 -7.26 -11.11 6.27
C LEU A 70 -8.09 -9.88 6.66
N THR A 71 -9.27 -9.73 6.05
CA THR A 71 -10.27 -8.73 6.46
C THR A 71 -11.63 -9.39 6.62
N GLY A 72 -12.53 -8.81 7.40
CA GLY A 72 -13.84 -9.41 7.62
C GLY A 72 -13.88 -10.45 8.74
N LEU A 73 -12.87 -10.54 9.63
CA LEU A 73 -12.71 -11.63 10.60
C LEU A 73 -13.91 -11.80 11.54
N ASN A 74 -14.58 -10.71 11.87
CA ASN A 74 -15.71 -10.68 12.81
C ASN A 74 -17.01 -10.19 12.16
N ARG A 75 -17.08 -10.12 10.83
CA ARG A 75 -18.32 -9.75 10.14
C ARG A 75 -19.41 -10.77 10.47
N ARG A 76 -20.62 -10.27 10.69
CA ARG A 76 -21.80 -11.11 10.92
C ARG A 76 -22.00 -12.05 9.73
N SER A 77 -22.46 -13.26 10.00
CA SER A 77 -22.83 -14.22 8.95
C SER A 77 -23.80 -13.59 7.96
N GLY A 78 -23.43 -13.54 6.68
CA GLY A 78 -24.27 -13.03 5.59
C GLY A 78 -23.90 -11.64 5.04
N THR A 79 -22.88 -10.95 5.56
CA THR A 79 -22.55 -9.56 5.15
C THR A 79 -21.22 -9.40 4.40
N GLY A 80 -20.75 -10.43 3.68
CA GLY A 80 -19.59 -10.27 2.77
C GLY A 80 -18.33 -11.07 3.09
N GLY A 81 -18.43 -12.14 3.88
CA GLY A 81 -17.39 -13.17 4.01
C GLY A 81 -16.06 -12.72 4.64
N LEU A 82 -15.20 -13.71 4.90
CA LEU A 82 -13.79 -13.50 5.20
C LEU A 82 -13.07 -13.32 3.86
N ASP A 83 -12.35 -12.21 3.71
CA ASP A 83 -11.47 -12.01 2.56
C ASP A 83 -10.01 -12.31 2.97
N CYS A 84 -9.30 -13.01 2.09
CA CYS A 84 -7.92 -13.41 2.28
C CYS A 84 -7.11 -13.06 1.03
N SER A 85 -6.20 -12.11 1.18
CA SER A 85 -5.26 -11.72 0.15
C SER A 85 -3.84 -12.13 0.52
N LEU A 86 -3.12 -12.67 -0.46
CA LEU A 86 -1.73 -13.10 -0.32
C LEU A 86 -0.82 -12.16 -1.10
N TYR A 87 0.12 -11.57 -0.37
CA TYR A 87 1.10 -10.66 -0.93
C TYR A 87 2.51 -11.21 -0.72
N GLU A 88 3.44 -10.66 -1.51
CA GLU A 88 4.87 -10.79 -1.27
C GLU A 88 5.51 -9.40 -1.33
N GLY A 89 6.58 -9.20 -0.57
CA GLY A 89 7.21 -7.89 -0.51
C GLY A 89 8.50 -7.89 0.27
N PHE A 90 9.08 -6.72 0.47
CA PHE A 90 10.28 -6.51 1.26
C PHE A 90 10.22 -5.15 1.96
N SER A 91 11.04 -4.98 2.98
CA SER A 91 11.18 -3.73 3.71
C SER A 91 12.43 -2.99 3.25
N THR A 92 12.36 -1.68 3.17
CA THR A 92 13.52 -0.82 2.86
C THR A 92 13.45 0.47 3.69
N ARG A 93 14.53 1.26 3.68
CA ARG A 93 14.59 2.56 4.32
C ARG A 93 15.00 3.65 3.32
N VAL A 94 14.41 4.83 3.48
CA VAL A 94 14.85 6.04 2.77
C VAL A 94 15.15 7.10 3.83
N GLY A 95 16.44 7.36 4.04
CA GLY A 95 16.89 8.09 5.22
C GLY A 95 16.48 7.35 6.51
N ALA A 96 15.84 8.07 7.44
CA ALA A 96 15.39 7.48 8.70
C ALA A 96 14.06 6.70 8.61
N ARG A 97 13.32 6.82 7.50
CA ARG A 97 11.95 6.28 7.37
C ARG A 97 11.95 4.86 6.82
N ALA A 98 11.10 4.00 7.37
CA ALA A 98 10.93 2.63 6.94
C ALA A 98 9.71 2.47 6.02
N PHE A 99 9.84 1.61 5.01
CA PHE A 99 8.84 1.38 3.99
C PHE A 99 8.68 -0.11 3.70
N LEU A 100 7.45 -0.54 3.52
CA LEU A 100 7.06 -1.86 3.04
C LEU A 100 6.67 -1.73 1.57
N CYS A 101 7.41 -2.40 0.70
CA CYS A 101 7.09 -2.53 -0.72
C CYS A 101 6.53 -3.93 -0.97
N PHE A 102 5.26 -4.04 -1.38
CA PHE A 102 4.59 -5.33 -1.49
C PHE A 102 3.61 -5.36 -2.66
N ARG A 103 3.34 -6.54 -3.20
CA ARG A 103 2.45 -6.78 -4.35
C ARG A 103 1.71 -8.09 -4.18
N LEU A 104 0.65 -8.31 -4.95
CA LEU A 104 -0.03 -9.61 -4.97
C LEU A 104 0.99 -10.71 -5.29
N ARG A 105 0.87 -11.84 -4.59
CA ARG A 105 1.85 -12.92 -4.70
C ARG A 105 1.70 -13.65 -6.05
N GLU A 106 2.58 -13.31 -6.98
CA GLU A 106 2.49 -13.71 -8.39
C GLU A 106 2.29 -15.21 -8.59
N ARG A 107 3.03 -16.04 -7.84
CA ARG A 107 2.94 -17.52 -7.94
C ARG A 107 1.54 -18.10 -7.68
N ASP A 108 0.67 -17.39 -6.96
CA ASP A 108 -0.69 -17.86 -6.67
C ASP A 108 -1.67 -17.54 -7.80
N PHE A 109 -1.30 -16.61 -8.69
CA PHE A 109 -2.16 -16.12 -9.76
C PHE A 109 -1.67 -16.49 -11.16
N LYS A 110 -0.39 -16.84 -11.30
CA LYS A 110 0.28 -17.05 -12.60
C LYS A 110 -0.46 -17.96 -13.59
N ASP A 111 -1.19 -18.96 -13.10
CA ASP A 111 -1.91 -19.93 -13.94
C ASP A 111 -3.44 -19.71 -13.95
N ARG A 112 -3.93 -18.64 -13.32
CA ARG A 112 -5.36 -18.34 -13.25
C ARG A 112 -5.77 -17.49 -14.46
N ARG A 113 -7.00 -17.72 -14.95
CA ARG A 113 -7.57 -16.97 -16.09
C ARG A 113 -7.78 -15.48 -15.76
N ASP A 114 -7.96 -15.18 -14.48
CA ASP A 114 -8.18 -13.86 -13.90
C ASP A 114 -6.90 -13.24 -13.29
N ALA A 115 -5.72 -13.73 -13.68
CA ALA A 115 -4.46 -13.14 -13.25
C ALA A 115 -4.38 -11.66 -13.66
N PRO A 116 -3.92 -10.75 -12.78
CA PRO A 116 -3.62 -9.38 -13.17
C PRO A 116 -2.57 -9.35 -14.30
N GLU A 117 -2.75 -8.46 -15.28
CA GLU A 117 -1.76 -8.25 -16.35
C GLU A 117 -0.41 -7.75 -15.79
N HIS A 118 -0.45 -7.02 -14.68
CA HIS A 118 0.72 -6.50 -13.99
C HIS A 118 0.62 -6.69 -12.47
N PHE A 119 1.66 -7.26 -11.87
CA PHE A 119 1.80 -7.35 -10.41
C PHE A 119 2.53 -6.11 -9.89
N ARG A 120 1.80 -5.01 -9.79
CA ARG A 120 2.34 -3.73 -9.33
C ARG A 120 2.55 -3.71 -7.82
N PHE A 121 3.57 -2.97 -7.39
CA PHE A 121 3.89 -2.74 -5.99
C PHE A 121 3.01 -1.65 -5.40
N LEU A 122 2.57 -1.90 -4.18
CA LEU A 122 2.13 -0.93 -3.21
C LEU A 122 3.32 -0.56 -2.33
N ILE A 123 3.41 0.72 -1.98
CA ILE A 123 4.45 1.25 -1.09
C ILE A 123 3.74 1.87 0.10
N ALA A 124 4.01 1.34 1.30
CA ALA A 124 3.49 1.86 2.55
C ALA A 124 4.64 2.26 3.47
N GLY A 125 4.49 3.38 4.18
CA GLY A 125 5.30 3.62 5.37
C GLY A 125 4.87 2.68 6.48
N TYR A 126 5.79 2.27 7.34
CA TYR A 126 5.42 1.52 8.55
C TYR A 126 6.23 1.94 9.77
N GLU A 127 5.61 1.78 10.93
CA GLU A 127 6.22 1.92 12.24
C GLU A 127 5.86 0.69 13.09
N ALA A 128 6.88 -0.09 13.46
CA ALA A 128 6.74 -1.28 14.27
C ALA A 128 7.28 -1.04 15.68
N GLY A 129 6.43 -1.20 16.68
CA GLY A 129 6.77 -1.23 18.10
C GLY A 129 6.63 -2.65 18.66
N PRO A 130 6.92 -2.87 19.97
CA PRO A 130 6.89 -4.20 20.57
C PRO A 130 5.56 -4.94 20.45
N ASN A 131 4.44 -4.21 20.42
CA ASN A 131 3.08 -4.75 20.36
C ASN A 131 2.16 -3.98 19.40
N SER A 132 2.72 -3.12 18.54
CA SER A 132 1.94 -2.31 17.60
C SER A 132 2.61 -2.25 16.25
N LEU A 133 1.81 -2.32 15.19
CA LEU A 133 2.25 -2.05 13.83
C LEU A 133 1.30 -1.04 13.22
N GLU A 134 1.84 0.10 12.81
CA GLU A 134 1.15 1.05 11.95
C GLU A 134 1.65 0.88 10.52
N VAL A 135 0.72 0.76 9.56
CA VAL A 135 1.03 0.73 8.13
C VAL A 135 0.21 1.82 7.45
N SER A 136 0.88 2.77 6.81
CA SER A 136 0.24 3.89 6.12
C SER A 136 0.56 3.81 4.63
N ILE A 137 -0.45 3.47 3.82
CA ILE A 137 -0.32 3.50 2.36
C ILE A 137 0.02 4.92 1.93
N LEU A 138 1.11 5.09 1.18
CA LEU A 138 1.47 6.41 0.67
C LEU A 138 0.46 6.82 -0.41
N SER A 139 -0.04 8.04 -0.32
CA SER A 139 -0.75 8.65 -1.44
C SER A 139 0.22 9.00 -2.57
N GLU A 140 -0.28 9.04 -3.81
CA GLU A 140 0.53 9.42 -4.98
C GLU A 140 1.18 10.81 -4.78
N SER A 141 0.44 11.74 -4.18
CA SER A 141 0.93 13.07 -3.84
C SER A 141 2.15 13.04 -2.93
N LYS A 142 2.16 12.15 -1.93
CA LYS A 142 3.25 12.06 -0.95
C LYS A 142 4.50 11.45 -1.55
N VAL A 143 4.36 10.48 -2.45
CA VAL A 143 5.51 9.95 -3.23
C VAL A 143 6.07 11.02 -4.17
N ARG A 144 5.19 11.77 -4.85
CA ARG A 144 5.59 12.89 -5.71
C ARG A 144 6.36 13.96 -4.94
N ASP A 145 5.95 14.27 -3.71
CA ASP A 145 6.64 15.25 -2.87
C ASP A 145 8.02 14.74 -2.42
N LEU A 146 8.16 13.45 -2.09
CA LEU A 146 9.46 12.85 -1.77
C LEU A 146 10.43 12.87 -2.97
N ILE A 147 9.90 12.65 -4.18
CA ILE A 147 10.69 12.77 -5.42
C ILE A 147 11.09 14.23 -5.67
N LYS A 148 10.15 15.17 -5.61
CA LYS A 148 10.43 16.61 -5.80
C LYS A 148 11.41 17.15 -4.76
N GLY A 149 11.34 16.65 -3.53
CA GLY A 149 12.24 16.99 -2.44
C GLY A 149 13.63 16.36 -2.56
N GLY A 150 13.91 15.56 -3.60
CA GLY A 150 15.20 14.90 -3.81
C GLY A 150 15.47 13.75 -2.83
N VAL A 151 14.48 13.34 -2.05
CA VAL A 151 14.59 12.25 -1.06
C VAL A 151 14.50 10.89 -1.75
N LEU A 152 13.80 10.82 -2.88
CA LEU A 152 13.60 9.61 -3.67
C LEU A 152 13.99 9.89 -5.13
N GLN A 153 14.83 9.05 -5.73
CA GLN A 153 15.13 9.13 -7.15
C GLN A 153 14.12 8.29 -7.96
N GLY A 154 13.41 8.93 -8.88
CA GLY A 154 12.42 8.27 -9.72
C GLY A 154 11.48 9.26 -10.42
N GLN A 155 10.60 8.75 -11.28
CA GLN A 155 9.50 9.53 -11.86
C GLN A 155 8.18 9.01 -11.30
N ALA A 156 7.37 9.88 -10.69
CA ALA A 156 5.99 9.53 -10.38
C ALA A 156 5.22 9.43 -11.71
N GLY A 157 4.83 8.22 -12.09
CA GLY A 157 3.99 8.01 -13.27
C GLY A 157 2.76 8.89 -13.20
N GLN A 158 2.38 9.51 -14.32
CA GLN A 158 1.05 10.11 -14.41
C GLN A 158 0.06 8.95 -14.48
N SER A 159 -0.91 8.90 -13.56
CA SER A 159 -2.09 8.07 -13.73
C SER A 159 -2.79 8.52 -15.02
N THR A 160 -2.51 7.85 -16.12
CA THR A 160 -3.34 7.95 -17.32
C THR A 160 -4.62 7.19 -16.98
N THR A 161 -5.63 7.92 -16.51
CA THR A 161 -7.02 7.47 -16.63
C THR A 161 -7.25 7.29 -18.13
N GLY A 162 -7.18 6.03 -18.59
CA GLY A 162 -7.52 5.65 -19.94
C GLY A 162 -9.03 5.63 -20.11
N GLY A 163 -9.51 6.15 -21.25
CA GLY A 163 -10.87 5.96 -21.77
C GLY A 163 -11.86 7.04 -21.41
#